data_AF-A0A2E0WN46-F1
#
_entry.id   AF-A0A2E0WN46-F1
#
_cell.length_a   1.000
_cell.length_b   1.000
_cell.length_c   1.000
_cell.angle_alpha   90.00
_cell.angle_beta   90.00
_cell.angle_gamma   90.00
#
_symmetry.space_group_name_H-M   'P 1'
#
loop_
_entity.id
_entity.type
_entity.pdbx_description
1 polymer ?
#
loop_
_entity_poly.entity_id
_entity_poly.type
_entity_poly.pdbx_seq_one_letter_code
_entity_poly.pdbx_strand_id
1 'polypeptide(L)'
;MLVLPKVISLCLALPLLSVFADVMGVLGGMVMAKLQLGLGFMPFLDRLNEAVTLRSFLLGLGKAPVFALIVVLVGCFQGFKVAGSAASVGHHTTLSVVQSIFLVIVADAWFSILFSWLNI
;
A
#
# COMPACT_ATOMS: atom_id res chain seq x y z
N MET A 1 7.59 21.99 13.34
CA MET A 1 7.76 20.53 13.44
C MET A 1 6.44 19.81 13.76
N LEU A 2 5.43 19.85 12.86
CA LEU A 2 4.18 19.07 13.03
C LEU A 2 4.09 17.83 12.11
N VAL A 3 4.99 17.74 11.12
CA VAL A 3 4.95 16.71 10.07
C VAL A 3 5.71 15.45 10.49
N LEU A 4 6.81 15.60 11.24
CA LEU A 4 7.68 14.50 11.65
C LEU A 4 6.97 13.41 12.50
N PRO A 5 6.08 13.74 13.46
CA PRO A 5 5.32 12.73 14.18
C PRO A 5 4.36 11.95 13.28
N LYS A 6 3.71 12.65 12.32
CA LYS A 6 2.76 12.05 11.39
C LYS A 6 3.43 11.08 10.42
N VAL A 7 4.66 11.39 9.98
CA VAL A 7 5.47 10.47 9.17
C VAL A 7 5.73 9.17 9.91
N ILE A 8 6.17 9.24 11.18
CA ILE A 8 6.49 8.05 11.98
C ILE A 8 5.23 7.19 12.21
N SER A 9 4.09 7.82 12.55
CA SER A 9 2.82 7.10 12.70
C SER A 9 2.40 6.39 11.41
N LEU A 10 2.50 7.05 10.25
CA LEU A 10 2.10 6.43 8.97
C LEU A 10 3.08 5.34 8.52
N CYS A 11 4.38 5.51 8.80
CA CYS A 11 5.42 4.55 8.46
C CYS A 11 5.27 3.23 9.25
N LEU A 12 4.68 3.27 10.45
CA LEU A 12 4.31 2.08 11.23
C LEU A 12 2.91 1.54 10.86
N ALA A 13 1.94 2.43 10.63
CA ALA A 13 0.57 2.02 10.34
C ALA A 13 0.43 1.35 8.97
N LEU A 14 1.09 1.86 7.93
CA LEU A 14 1.00 1.29 6.58
C LEU A 14 1.51 -0.16 6.46
N PRO A 15 2.69 -0.54 6.97
CA PRO A 15 3.12 -1.93 6.91
C PRO A 15 2.20 -2.85 7.73
N LEU A 16 1.72 -2.41 8.90
CA LEU A 16 0.78 -3.20 9.70
C LEU A 16 -0.55 -3.42 8.95
N LEU A 17 -1.06 -2.38 8.30
CA LEU A 17 -2.29 -2.45 7.51
C LEU A 17 -2.10 -3.31 6.25
N SER A 18 -0.91 -3.26 5.63
CA SER A 18 -0.56 -4.12 4.49
C SER A 18 -0.59 -5.59 4.89
N VAL A 19 0.06 -5.96 5.99
CA VAL A 19 0.04 -7.35 6.49
C VAL A 19 -1.39 -7.81 6.78
N PHE A 20 -2.20 -6.94 7.39
CA PHE A 20 -3.60 -7.25 7.65
C PHE A 20 -4.39 -7.45 6.34
N ALA A 21 -4.19 -6.58 5.34
CA ALA A 21 -4.83 -6.69 4.04
C ALA A 21 -4.40 -7.96 3.29
N ASP A 22 -3.12 -8.34 3.38
CA ASP A 22 -2.60 -9.57 2.79
C ASP A 22 -3.24 -10.80 3.43
N VAL A 23 -3.31 -10.86 4.77
CA VAL A 23 -3.98 -11.97 5.49
C VAL A 23 -5.44 -12.07 5.08
N MET A 24 -6.18 -10.95 5.08
CA MET A 24 -7.58 -10.93 4.68
C MET A 24 -7.77 -11.29 3.20
N GLY A 25 -6.86 -10.86 2.33
CA GLY A 25 -6.86 -11.19 0.90
C GLY A 25 -6.62 -12.67 0.64
N VAL A 26 -5.66 -13.28 1.35
CA VAL A 26 -5.40 -14.72 1.29
C VAL A 26 -6.59 -15.52 1.80
N LEU A 27 -7.19 -15.13 2.93
CA LEU A 27 -8.39 -15.78 3.46
C LEU A 27 -9.57 -15.68 2.49
N GLY A 28 -9.80 -14.50 1.89
CA GLY A 28 -10.84 -14.30 0.88
C GLY A 28 -10.60 -15.13 -0.38
N GLY A 29 -9.36 -15.16 -0.88
CA GLY A 29 -8.95 -15.98 -2.01
C GLY A 29 -9.12 -17.48 -1.75
N MET A 30 -8.83 -17.92 -0.52
CA MET A 30 -8.99 -19.30 -0.08
C MET A 30 -10.47 -19.74 -0.06
N VAL A 31 -11.37 -18.89 0.45
CA VAL A 31 -12.81 -19.15 0.44
C VAL A 31 -13.34 -19.20 -1.00
N MET A 32 -12.91 -18.27 -1.87
CA MET A 32 -13.32 -18.25 -3.27
C MET A 32 -12.78 -19.45 -4.05
N ALA A 33 -11.51 -19.85 -3.84
CA ALA A 33 -10.93 -21.02 -4.49
C ALA A 33 -11.67 -22.31 -4.11
N LYS A 34 -12.11 -22.43 -2.85
CA LYS A 34 -12.94 -23.55 -2.41
C LYS A 34 -14.31 -23.57 -3.10
N LEU A 35 -14.96 -22.40 -3.23
CA LEU A 35 -16.30 -22.28 -3.81
C LEU A 35 -16.32 -22.45 -5.33
N GLN A 36 -15.35 -21.88 -6.05
CA GLN A 36 -15.32 -21.90 -7.51
C GLN A 36 -14.54 -23.08 -8.09
N LEU A 37 -13.40 -23.45 -7.50
CA LEU A 37 -12.52 -24.50 -8.03
C LEU A 37 -12.64 -25.83 -7.29
N GLY A 38 -13.37 -25.89 -6.16
CA GLY A 38 -13.48 -27.10 -5.34
C GLY A 38 -12.15 -27.52 -4.70
N LEU A 39 -11.15 -26.64 -4.69
CA LEU A 39 -9.84 -26.90 -4.10
C LEU A 39 -9.93 -26.93 -2.58
N GLY A 40 -9.37 -27.98 -1.97
CA GLY A 40 -9.21 -28.08 -0.52
C GLY A 40 -8.23 -27.03 0.02
N PHE A 41 -8.28 -26.80 1.33
CA PHE A 41 -7.42 -25.81 2.01
C PHE A 41 -5.91 -26.11 1.88
N MET A 42 -5.52 -27.39 1.93
CA MET A 42 -4.12 -27.83 1.80
C MET A 42 -3.51 -27.49 0.42
N PRO A 43 -4.10 -27.92 -0.72
CA PRO A 43 -3.54 -27.62 -2.02
C PRO A 43 -3.53 -26.12 -2.36
N PHE A 44 -4.42 -25.31 -1.77
CA PHE A 44 -4.34 -23.85 -1.90
C PHE A 44 -3.09 -23.27 -1.23
N LEU A 45 -2.77 -23.73 -0.01
CA LEU A 45 -1.59 -23.27 0.72
C LEU A 45 -0.27 -23.68 0.04
N ASP A 46 -0.20 -24.89 -0.51
CA ASP A 46 0.99 -25.35 -1.25
C ASP A 46 1.24 -24.47 -2.49
N ARG A 47 0.18 -24.18 -3.26
CA ARG A 47 0.27 -23.31 -4.45
C ARG A 47 0.56 -21.87 -4.09
N LEU A 48 0.04 -21.39 -2.96
CA LEU A 48 0.31 -20.05 -2.47
C LEU A 48 1.77 -19.88 -2.04
N ASN A 49 2.36 -20.88 -1.38
CA ASN A 49 3.77 -20.87 -1.01
C ASN A 49 4.68 -20.93 -2.25
N GLU A 50 4.29 -21.72 -3.25
CA GLU A 50 5.02 -21.84 -4.52
C GLU A 50 4.94 -20.55 -5.37
N ALA A 51 3.79 -19.87 -5.38
CA ALA A 51 3.58 -18.63 -6.12
C ALA A 51 4.09 -17.36 -5.40
N VAL A 52 4.05 -17.33 -4.07
CA VAL A 52 4.43 -16.17 -3.25
C VAL A 52 5.68 -16.51 -2.46
N THR A 53 6.85 -16.23 -3.05
CA THR A 53 8.12 -16.37 -2.34
C THR A 53 8.24 -15.31 -1.24
N LEU A 54 8.88 -15.65 -0.11
CA LEU A 54 9.21 -14.72 0.99
C LEU A 54 9.90 -13.42 0.51
N ARG A 55 10.60 -13.48 -0.64
CA ARG A 55 11.20 -12.32 -1.30
C ARG A 55 10.15 -11.29 -1.72
N SER A 56 9.05 -11.71 -2.35
CA SER A 56 7.97 -10.81 -2.78
C SER A 56 7.32 -10.09 -1.59
N PHE A 57 7.20 -10.77 -0.46
CA PHE A 57 6.70 -10.18 0.78
C PHE A 57 7.67 -9.16 1.37
N LEU A 58 8.97 -9.49 1.47
CA LEU A 58 10.00 -8.58 1.96
C LEU A 58 10.18 -7.34 1.04
N LEU A 59 10.08 -7.53 -0.28
CA LEU A 59 10.10 -6.44 -1.25
C LEU A 59 8.88 -5.52 -1.11
N GLY A 60 7.69 -6.09 -0.91
CA GLY A 60 6.47 -5.32 -0.63
C GLY A 60 6.59 -4.51 0.66
N LEU A 61 7.10 -5.13 1.74
CA LEU A 61 7.30 -4.46 3.02
C LEU A 61 8.35 -3.34 2.93
N GLY A 62 9.40 -3.54 2.13
CA GLY A 62 10.43 -2.52 1.86
C GLY A 62 9.92 -1.29 1.12
N LYS A 63 8.85 -1.41 0.31
CA LYS A 63 8.20 -0.29 -0.37
C LYS A 63 7.28 0.53 0.54
N ALA A 64 6.70 -0.10 1.57
CA ALA A 64 5.77 0.53 2.51
C ALA A 64 6.26 1.87 3.11
N PRO A 65 7.51 2.02 3.59
CA PRO A 65 8.00 3.31 4.11
C PRO A 65 8.09 4.40 3.03
N VAL A 66 8.39 4.05 1.78
CA VAL A 66 8.48 5.01 0.67
C VAL A 66 7.08 5.54 0.34
N PHE A 67 6.07 4.65 0.30
CA PHE A 67 4.69 5.06 0.11
C PHE A 67 4.18 5.92 1.28
N ALA A 68 4.56 5.58 2.52
CA ALA A 68 4.25 6.39 3.70
C ALA A 68 4.74 7.83 3.56
N LEU A 69 6.00 8.00 3.12
CA LEU A 69 6.60 9.30 2.90
C LEU A 69 5.85 10.11 1.83
N ILE A 70 5.53 9.50 0.69
CA ILE A 70 4.79 10.16 -0.39
C ILE A 70 3.43 10.68 0.12
N VAL A 71 2.65 9.82 0.78
CA VAL A 71 1.31 10.17 1.26
C VAL A 71 1.38 11.30 2.29
N VAL A 72 2.33 11.26 3.23
CA VAL A 72 2.45 12.31 4.25
C VAL A 72 2.92 13.63 3.65
N LEU A 73 3.88 13.61 2.72
CA LEU A 73 4.36 14.82 2.06
C LEU A 73 3.25 15.50 1.26
N VAL A 74 2.51 14.74 0.44
CA VAL A 74 1.38 15.27 -0.34
C VAL A 74 0.27 15.78 0.59
N GLY A 75 -0.07 15.02 1.63
CA GLY A 75 -1.05 15.41 2.64
C GLY A 75 -0.70 16.70 3.37
N CYS A 76 0.56 16.86 3.76
CA CYS A 76 1.02 18.09 4.41
C CYS A 76 1.07 19.26 3.45
N PHE A 77 1.56 19.05 2.22
CA PHE A 77 1.62 20.10 1.20
C PHE A 77 0.25 20.67 0.87
N GLN A 78 -0.74 19.80 0.71
CA GLN A 78 -2.09 20.22 0.39
C GLN A 78 -2.82 20.81 1.60
N GLY A 79 -2.52 20.30 2.81
CA GLY A 79 -3.00 20.88 4.07
C GLY A 79 -2.50 22.30 4.34
N PHE A 80 -1.28 22.64 3.93
CA PHE A 80 -0.75 24.01 4.04
C PHE A 80 -1.37 25.00 3.04
N LYS A 81 -2.01 24.51 1.97
CA LYS A 81 -2.66 25.35 0.95
C LYS A 81 -4.13 25.67 1.25
N VAL A 82 -4.69 25.08 2.31
CA VAL A 82 -6.07 25.31 2.73
C VAL A 82 -6.26 26.76 3.17
N ALA A 83 -7.16 27.48 2.51
CA ALA A 83 -7.65 28.78 2.96
C ALA A 83 -8.81 28.58 3.95
N GLY A 84 -9.02 29.48 4.92
CA GLY A 84 -9.88 29.29 6.11
C GLY A 84 -11.39 28.99 5.91
N SER A 85 -11.85 28.58 4.73
CA SER A 85 -13.22 28.12 4.48
C SER A 85 -13.32 26.58 4.47
N ALA A 86 -14.42 26.04 5.00
CA ALA A 86 -14.69 24.60 5.02
C ALA A 86 -14.78 23.99 3.60
N ALA A 87 -15.24 24.78 2.61
CA ALA A 87 -15.27 24.36 1.21
C ALA A 87 -13.87 24.14 0.63
N SER A 88 -12.89 24.98 1.00
CA SER A 88 -11.51 24.80 0.55
C SER A 88 -10.89 23.53 1.18
N VAL A 89 -11.19 23.24 2.45
CA VAL A 89 -10.71 22.03 3.14
C VAL A 89 -11.13 20.77 2.38
N GLY A 90 -12.40 20.67 1.98
CA GLY A 90 -12.91 19.55 1.20
C GLY A 90 -12.22 19.43 -0.17
N HIS A 91 -12.10 20.53 -0.90
CA HIS A 91 -11.45 20.56 -2.21
C HIS A 91 -9.97 20.14 -2.15
N HIS A 92 -9.23 20.69 -1.19
CA HIS A 92 -7.83 20.35 -0.96
C HIS A 92 -7.67 18.90 -0.48
N THR A 93 -8.59 18.37 0.33
CA THR A 93 -8.55 16.97 0.76
C THR A 93 -8.70 16.00 -0.42
N THR A 94 -9.66 16.23 -1.32
CA THR A 94 -9.84 15.39 -2.51
C THR A 94 -8.64 15.46 -3.45
N LEU A 95 -8.11 16.66 -3.69
CA LEU A 95 -6.87 16.84 -4.48
C LEU A 95 -5.68 16.10 -3.85
N SER A 96 -5.56 16.16 -2.51
CA SER A 96 -4.50 15.44 -1.78
C SER A 96 -4.58 13.94 -2.03
N VAL A 97 -5.78 13.35 -1.99
CA VAL A 97 -5.98 11.92 -2.19
C VAL A 97 -5.62 11.52 -3.62
N VAL A 98 -6.13 12.25 -4.62
CA VAL A 98 -5.85 11.95 -6.04
C VAL A 98 -4.35 12.06 -6.35
N GLN A 99 -3.70 13.14 -5.89
CA GLN A 99 -2.26 13.32 -6.09
C GLN A 99 -1.43 12.25 -5.37
N SER A 100 -1.83 11.87 -4.16
CA SER A 100 -1.14 10.82 -3.41
C SER A 100 -1.22 9.47 -4.12
N ILE A 101 -2.43 9.06 -4.55
CA ILE A 101 -2.63 7.79 -5.25
C ILE A 101 -1.84 7.77 -6.56
N PHE A 102 -1.87 8.86 -7.33
CA PHE A 102 -1.13 8.95 -8.58
C PHE A 102 0.39 8.80 -8.37
N LEU A 103 0.96 9.52 -7.40
CA LEU A 103 2.39 9.43 -7.07
C LEU A 103 2.78 8.05 -6.54
N VAL A 104 1.92 7.41 -5.74
CA VAL A 104 2.15 6.04 -5.25
C VAL A 104 2.18 5.05 -6.41
N ILE A 105 1.25 5.13 -7.36
CA ILE A 105 1.22 4.24 -8.54
C ILE A 105 2.48 4.44 -9.40
N VAL A 106 2.88 5.68 -9.66
CA VAL A 106 4.09 5.97 -10.44
C VAL A 106 5.35 5.46 -9.73
N ALA A 107 5.45 5.69 -8.42
CA ALA A 107 6.55 5.17 -7.62
C ALA A 107 6.59 3.64 -7.62
N ASP A 108 5.43 2.98 -7.49
CA ASP A 108 5.36 1.52 -7.53
C ASP A 108 5.78 0.97 -8.89
N ALA A 109 5.34 1.57 -10.00
CA ALA A 109 5.75 1.18 -11.34
C ALA A 109 7.26 1.31 -11.52
N TRP A 110 7.85 2.41 -11.03
CA TRP A 110 9.29 2.61 -11.05
C TRP A 110 10.03 1.51 -10.28
N PHE A 111 9.59 1.20 -9.06
CA PHE A 111 10.18 0.09 -8.29
C PHE A 111 9.97 -1.25 -8.97
N SER A 112 8.80 -1.50 -9.58
CA SER A 112 8.49 -2.74 -10.27
C SER A 112 9.44 -2.99 -11.44
N ILE A 113 9.70 -1.95 -12.25
CA ILE A 113 10.68 -2.00 -13.34
C ILE A 113 12.10 -2.24 -12.80
N LEU A 114 12.46 -1.56 -11.70
CA LEU A 114 13.77 -1.72 -11.07
C LEU A 114 13.99 -3.14 -10.53
N PHE A 115 13.00 -3.74 -9.87
CA PHE A 115 13.06 -5.12 -9.38
C PHE A 115 13.11 -6.13 -10.53
N SER A 116 12.29 -5.91 -11.56
CA SER A 116 12.31 -6.73 -12.78
C SER A 116 13.68 -6.71 -13.46
N TRP A 117 14.35 -5.55 -13.50
CA TRP A 117 15.73 -5.42 -14.01
C TRP A 117 16.77 -6.10 -13.11
N LEU A 118 16.55 -6.14 -11.79
CA LEU A 118 17.43 -6.80 -10.83
C LEU A 118 17.28 -8.33 -10.80
N ASN A 119 16.39 -8.90 -11.64
CA ASN A 119 16.08 -10.33 -11.71
C ASN A 119 15.54 -10.88 -10.37
N ILE A 120 14.71 -10.07 -9.69
CA ILE A 120 13.97 -10.44 -8.47
C ILE A 120 12.47 -10.23 -8.70
#